data_AF-A0A8J2JSW1-F1
#
_entry.id   AF-A0A8J2JSW1-F1
#
_cell.length_a   1.000
_cell.length_b   1.000
_cell.length_c   1.000
_cell.angle_alpha   90.00
_cell.angle_beta   90.00
_cell.angle_gamma   90.00
#
_symmetry.space_group_name_H-M   'P 1'
#
loop_
_entity.id
_entity.type
_entity.pdbx_description
1 polymer ?
#
loop_
_entity_poly.entity_id
_entity_poly.type
_entity_poly.pdbx_seq_one_letter_code
_entity_poly.pdbx_strand_id
1 'polypeptide(L)' 'MVSLWTSFATTGKPVSDALEVEKWEPAVPGKGNARWFDLTVPVKTLSNYLEERRQFWKSLKSDKYDVY' A
#
# COMPACT_ATOMS: atom_id res chain seq x y z
N MET A 1 -8.74 12.35 6.86
CA MET A 1 -9.20 10.95 6.82
C MET A 1 -10.56 10.78 6.16
N VAL A 2 -11.60 11.51 6.59
CA VAL A 2 -12.95 11.42 5.98
C VAL A 2 -12.93 11.72 4.48
N SER A 3 -12.21 12.77 4.07
CA SER A 3 -12.01 13.16 2.66
C SER A 3 -11.53 12.01 1.77
N LEU A 4 -10.52 11.24 2.23
CA LEU A 4 -9.96 10.10 1.49
C LEU A 4 -11.02 9.02 1.23
N TRP A 5 -11.77 8.65 2.27
CA TRP A 5 -12.80 7.61 2.16
C TRP A 5 -13.97 8.06 1.31
N THR A 6 -14.42 9.31 1.45
CA THR A 6 -15.48 9.89 0.62
C THR A 6 -15.06 9.96 -0.85
N SER A 7 -13.83 10.40 -1.14
CA SER A 7 -13.29 10.47 -2.50
C SER A 7 -13.17 9.08 -3.13
N PHE A 8 -12.70 8.10 -2.36
CA PHE A 8 -12.64 6.72 -2.82
C PHE A 8 -14.02 6.13 -3.12
N ALA A 9 -15.00 6.33 -2.22
CA ALA A 9 -16.37 5.84 -2.41
C ALA A 9 -17.07 6.47 -3.63
N THR A 10 -16.76 7.73 -3.94
CA THR A 10 -17.41 8.47 -5.03
C THR A 10 -16.73 8.27 -6.39
N THR A 11 -15.40 8.14 -6.42
CA THR A 11 -14.62 8.18 -7.67
C THR A 11 -13.79 6.92 -7.92
N GLY A 12 -13.71 6.01 -6.95
CA GLY A 12 -12.76 4.89 -6.96
C GLY A 12 -11.30 5.31 -6.77
N LYS A 13 -11.03 6.61 -6.56
CA LYS A 13 -9.68 7.15 -6.37
C LYS A 13 -9.61 7.86 -5.02
N PRO A 14 -8.69 7.45 -4.13
CA PRO A 14 -8.53 8.11 -2.83
C PRO A 14 -7.73 9.42 -2.98
N VAL A 15 -8.41 10.57 -2.94
CA VAL A 15 -7.81 11.91 -3.02
C VAL A 15 -8.17 12.73 -1.78
N SER A 16 -7.24 13.55 -1.30
CA SER A 16 -7.45 14.47 -0.17
C SER A 16 -6.38 15.56 -0.15
N ASP A 17 -6.75 16.79 0.18
CA ASP A 17 -5.83 17.94 0.28
C ASP A 17 -4.73 17.73 1.34
N ALA A 18 -5.00 16.87 2.32
CA ALA A 18 -4.03 16.45 3.33
C ALA A 18 -2.94 15.46 2.82
N LEU A 19 -3.03 14.99 1.57
CA LEU A 19 -1.96 14.21 0.95
C LEU A 19 -0.91 15.17 0.39
N GLU A 20 0.34 15.06 0.84
CA GLU A 20 1.48 15.77 0.24
C GLU A 20 1.87 15.21 -1.15
N VAL A 21 1.11 14.24 -1.66
CA VAL A 21 1.48 13.42 -2.80
C VAL A 21 0.35 13.46 -3.81
N GLU A 22 0.69 13.83 -5.04
CA GLU A 22 -0.26 14.17 -6.11
C GLU A 22 -1.15 12.99 -6.53
N LYS A 23 -0.70 11.74 -6.31
CA LYS A 23 -1.47 10.55 -6.72
C LYS A 23 -1.11 9.27 -5.96
N TRP A 24 -2.13 8.61 -5.40
CA TRP A 24 -2.03 7.22 -4.93
C TRP A 24 -2.16 6.27 -6.11
N GLU A 25 -1.05 5.67 -6.53
CA GLU A 25 -1.10 4.66 -7.59
C GLU A 25 -1.56 3.30 -7.05
N PRO A 26 -2.37 2.54 -7.81
CA PRO A 26 -2.79 1.20 -7.44
C PRO A 26 -1.61 0.24 -7.24
N ALA A 27 -1.75 -0.68 -6.29
CA ALA A 27 -0.81 -1.78 -6.16
C ALA A 27 -0.94 -2.73 -7.37
N VAL A 28 0.17 -2.97 -8.06
CA VAL A 28 0.23 -3.91 -9.18
C VAL A 28 0.69 -5.28 -8.66
N PRO A 29 -0.07 -6.36 -8.89
CA PRO A 29 0.33 -7.71 -8.52
C PRO A 29 1.72 -8.06 -9.08
N GLY A 30 2.55 -8.74 -8.29
CA GLY A 30 3.89 -9.18 -8.71
C GLY A 30 4.97 -8.08 -8.68
N LYS A 31 4.62 -6.79 -8.63
CA LYS A 31 5.60 -5.74 -8.34
C LYS A 31 5.84 -5.68 -6.83
N GLY A 32 7.08 -5.92 -6.40
CA GLY A 32 7.49 -5.90 -5.00
C GLY A 32 7.33 -4.54 -4.28
N ASN A 33 6.88 -3.51 -4.99
CA ASN A 33 7.08 -2.10 -4.66
C ASN A 33 5.76 -1.42 -4.27
N ALA A 34 4.86 -2.14 -3.61
CA ALA A 34 3.57 -1.61 -3.20
C ALA A 34 3.78 -0.37 -2.31
N ARG A 35 3.25 0.76 -2.77
CA ARG A 35 3.27 2.03 -2.03
C ARG A 35 2.06 2.07 -1.10
N TRP A 36 2.27 2.58 0.09
CA TRP A 36 1.25 2.74 1.12
C TRP A 36 1.37 4.16 1.68
N PHE A 37 0.29 4.64 2.29
CA PHE A 37 0.31 5.90 3.01
C PHE A 37 0.47 5.67 4.50
N ASP A 38 1.44 6.36 5.08
CA ASP A 38 1.48 6.56 6.50
C ASP A 38 0.53 7.70 6.85
N LEU A 39 -0.54 7.39 7.58
CA LEU A 39 -1.57 8.36 7.95
C LEU A 39 -1.16 9.23 9.16
N THR A 40 0.09 9.14 9.61
CA THR A 40 0.68 10.14 10.50
C THR A 40 0.75 11.50 9.80
N VAL A 41 0.60 12.60 10.54
CA VAL A 41 0.66 13.96 9.96
C VAL A 41 2.12 14.43 9.95
N PRO A 42 2.68 14.85 8.80
CA PRO A 42 2.08 14.85 7.46
C PRO A 42 2.12 13.48 6.78
N VAL A 43 1.10 13.20 5.95
CA VAL A 43 0.90 11.90 5.31
C VAL A 43 1.94 11.67 4.23
N LYS A 44 2.86 10.74 4.47
CA LYS A 44 3.97 10.43 3.56
C LYS A 44 3.73 9.12 2.81
N THR A 45 4.09 9.11 1.53
CA THR A 45 4.25 7.85 0.79
C THR A 45 5.62 7.27 1.10
N LEU A 46 5.66 6.10 1.72
CA LEU A 46 6.91 5.43 2.10
C LEU A 46 7.06 4.10 1.37
N SER A 47 8.29 3.63 1.23
CA SER A 47 8.55 2.22 0.92
C SER A 47 8.05 1.35 2.08
N ASN A 48 7.62 0.12 1.78
CA ASN A 48 7.10 -0.79 2.79
C ASN A 48 8.19 -1.20 3.78
N TYR A 49 8.20 -0.62 4.99
CA TYR A 49 9.14 -1.00 6.06
C TYR A 49 8.92 -2.45 6.57
N LEU A 50 7.77 -3.04 6.24
CA LEU A 50 7.46 -4.45 6.54
C LEU A 50 7.81 -5.38 5.38
N GLU A 51 8.51 -4.89 4.36
CA GLU A 51 8.86 -5.69 3.18
C GLU A 51 9.69 -6.92 3.55
N GLU A 52 10.69 -6.77 4.41
CA GLU A 52 11.51 -7.87 4.90
C GLU A 52 10.68 -8.95 5.60
N ARG A 53 9.74 -8.54 6.47
CA ARG A 53 8.82 -9.46 7.14
C ARG A 53 7.89 -10.15 6.14
N ARG A 54 7.42 -9.43 5.11
CA ARG A 54 6.61 -10.01 4.04
C ARG A 54 7.39 -11.10 3.29
N GLN A 55 8.65 -10.85 2.97
CA GLN A 55 9.51 -11.83 2.30
C GLN A 55 9.81 -13.04 3.20
N PHE A 56 10.04 -12.83 4.50
CA PHE A 56 10.18 -13.91 5.48
C PHE A 56 8.96 -14.85 5.49
N TRP A 57 7.74 -14.31 5.53
CA TRP A 57 6.54 -15.16 5.49
C TRP A 57 6.34 -15.85 4.13
N LYS A 58 6.78 -15.23 3.04
CA LYS A 58 6.78 -15.87 1.71
C LYS A 58 7.77 -17.04 1.65
N SER A 59 8.97 -16.91 2.21
CA SER A 59 9.96 -17.98 2.18
C SER A 59 9.47 -19.21 2.97
N LEU A 60 8.82 -19.01 4.12
CA LEU A 60 8.19 -20.10 4.88
C LEU A 60 7.08 -20.82 4.11
N LYS A 61 6.37 -20.12 3.22
CA LYS A 61 5.32 -20.71 2.39
C LYS A 61 5.93 -21.54 1.25
N SER A 62 7.00 -21.03 0.64
CA SER A 62 7.79 -21.73 -0.38
C SER A 62 8.43 -23.02 0.15
N ASP A 63 8.86 -23.04 1.41
CA ASP A 63 9.55 -24.20 2.01
C ASP A 63 8.61 -25.35 2.40
N LYS A 64 7.29 -25.10 2.44
CA LYS A 64 6.29 -26.09 2.90
C LYS A 64 5.27 -26.50 1.84
N TYR A 65 5.11 -25.75 0.75
CA TYR A 65 4.08 -26.03 -0.25
C TYR A 65 4.52 -25.60 -1.66
N ASP A 66 4.92 -26.57 -2.49
CA ASP A 66 4.75 -26.53 -3.96
C ASP A 66 3.26 -26.79 -4.27
N VAL A 67 2.40 -25.80 -4.03
CA VAL A 67 0.97 -25.93 -4.39
C VAL A 67 0.50 -24.66 -5.09
N TYR A 68 0.52 -24.79 -6.43
CA TYR A 68 -0.08 -24.03 -7.55
C TYR A 68 0.18 -22.52 -7.68
#